data_AF-A0A8K0EUP2-F1
#
_entry.id   AF-A0A8K0EUP2-F1
#
_cell.length_a   1.000
_cell.length_b   1.000
_cell.length_c   1.000
_cell.angle_alpha   90.00
_cell.angle_beta   90.00
_cell.angle_gamma   90.00
#
_symmetry.space_group_name_H-M   'P 1'
#
loop_
_entity.id
_entity.type
_entity.pdbx_description
1 polymer ?
#
loop_
_entity_poly.entity_id
_entity_poly.type
_entity_poly.pdbx_seq_one_letter_code
_entity_poly.pdbx_strand_id
1 'polypeptide(L)'
;MTTTPGSDAGGEIGGCLAHQEGKNMLNHGGIDYTTYLKLDQVLGAQCLQSEIHGDPAHDEHLFIITHQAYELWFKQILWEVDSIRDVFNNVGKGATLGATVRTLDEGKTMLILSRLNRINQILKLLVDQVMILETMTPLDFADFRNYLAPASGFQSLQFRLLENKLGLKQEHRVRYNQKHYQEVFKTHPQYVQMLEDSETEESLMVLVQRWLERTPGLEEDGFNFWGKFKASVMDMLGDELQEADSEEDPMIKEDKMAQYKKQRDAFESIFDEDKHNILVARGDRKFTHKAMQGAMMISLYRDEPRFHQPFQVLTQLMDIDSFLTKWRYNHVTMVQRMLGSKVGTGGSSGYHYLRSTVSDRYKIFLDLFNLSTFLIPRDRIPPLTQSMHRKLSVFDRNDDSGISLDDLRDLSN
;
A
#
# COMPACT_ATOMS: atom_id res chain seq x y z
N MET A 1 68.52 37.78 -28.72
CA MET A 1 69.63 36.87 -29.09
C MET A 1 69.88 36.02 -27.85
N THR A 2 69.81 34.69 -27.80
CA THR A 2 69.73 33.64 -28.81
C THR A 2 69.43 32.32 -28.05
N THR A 3 68.60 31.46 -28.65
CA THR A 3 68.65 29.96 -28.71
C THR A 3 68.47 29.09 -27.44
N THR A 4 67.37 28.33 -27.43
CA THR A 4 67.25 26.89 -27.03
C THR A 4 67.86 25.97 -28.13
N PRO A 5 67.99 24.61 -28.04
CA PRO A 5 67.30 23.61 -27.17
C PRO A 5 68.07 22.32 -26.72
N GLY A 6 67.38 21.43 -25.99
CA GLY A 6 67.61 19.96 -25.91
C GLY A 6 67.95 19.43 -24.50
N SER A 7 67.45 18.32 -23.97
CA SER A 7 66.47 17.30 -24.37
C SER A 7 66.24 16.36 -23.17
N ASP A 8 64.98 15.92 -22.98
CA ASP A 8 64.48 14.66 -22.40
C ASP A 8 65.19 13.94 -21.25
N ALA A 9 64.46 13.76 -20.14
CA ALA A 9 63.85 12.46 -19.80
C ALA A 9 63.18 12.53 -18.41
N GLY A 10 61.85 12.67 -18.38
CA GLY A 10 61.04 12.54 -17.18
C GLY A 10 59.71 11.91 -17.56
N GLY A 11 59.59 10.60 -17.38
CA GLY A 11 58.38 9.85 -17.69
C GLY A 11 57.25 10.23 -16.74
N GLU A 12 56.24 10.93 -17.26
CA GLU A 12 54.97 11.14 -16.58
C GLU A 12 54.02 9.98 -16.87
N ILE A 13 53.62 9.36 -15.76
CA ILE A 13 52.52 8.42 -15.60
C ILE A 13 51.22 9.06 -16.14
N GLY A 14 50.85 8.70 -17.36
CA GLY A 14 49.62 9.10 -18.02
C GLY A 14 48.38 8.51 -17.35
N GLY A 15 47.85 9.22 -16.35
CA GLY A 15 46.49 9.04 -15.85
C GLY A 15 45.51 9.63 -16.85
N CYS A 16 44.82 8.76 -17.59
CA CYS A 16 43.75 9.12 -18.52
C CYS A 16 42.54 9.65 -17.74
N LEU A 17 42.53 10.94 -17.39
CA LEU A 17 41.30 11.66 -17.06
C LEU A 17 40.55 11.86 -18.38
N ALA A 18 39.62 10.95 -18.68
CA ALA A 18 38.70 11.13 -19.79
C ALA A 18 37.91 12.43 -19.55
N HIS A 19 38.27 13.49 -20.28
CA HIS A 19 37.48 14.70 -20.35
C HIS A 19 36.08 14.33 -20.86
N GLN A 20 35.07 14.58 -20.04
CA GLN A 20 33.69 14.38 -20.45
C GLN A 20 33.31 15.50 -21.43
N GLU A 21 33.35 15.21 -22.72
CA GLU A 21 32.90 16.13 -23.76
C GLU A 21 31.36 16.30 -23.67
N GLY A 22 30.92 17.29 -22.90
CA GLY A 22 29.53 17.72 -22.83
C GLY A 22 29.38 19.17 -23.27
N LYS A 23 28.48 19.46 -24.22
CA LYS A 23 28.09 20.84 -24.52
C LYS A 23 27.30 21.40 -23.34
N ASN A 24 27.76 22.51 -22.78
CA ASN A 24 27.02 23.24 -21.74
C ASN A 24 25.80 23.93 -22.36
N MET A 25 24.61 23.37 -22.09
CA MET A 25 23.33 23.84 -22.62
C MET A 25 22.72 24.98 -21.78
N LEU A 26 23.37 25.45 -20.70
CA LEU A 26 22.81 26.46 -19.78
C LEU A 26 22.53 27.81 -20.45
N ASN A 27 23.15 28.09 -21.60
CA ASN A 27 22.96 29.34 -22.35
C ASN A 27 21.96 29.21 -23.53
N HIS A 28 21.25 28.08 -23.66
CA HIS A 28 20.27 27.86 -24.73
C HIS A 28 18.83 28.02 -24.22
N GLY A 29 18.42 29.25 -23.91
CA GLY A 29 17.02 29.72 -23.90
C GLY A 29 15.94 28.75 -23.40
N GLY A 30 16.21 28.00 -22.32
CA GLY A 30 15.31 27.03 -21.72
C GLY A 30 14.87 27.45 -20.31
N ILE A 31 13.91 26.72 -19.73
CA ILE A 31 13.53 26.92 -18.33
C ILE A 31 14.70 26.45 -17.45
N ASP A 32 15.22 27.33 -16.61
CA ASP A 32 16.28 26.99 -15.66
C ASP A 32 15.74 26.17 -14.47
N TYR A 33 16.66 25.53 -13.74
CA TYR A 33 16.36 24.66 -12.60
C TYR A 33 15.53 25.33 -11.50
N THR A 34 15.90 26.57 -11.13
CA THR A 34 15.24 27.35 -10.08
C THR A 34 13.80 27.66 -10.47
N THR A 35 13.59 28.07 -11.71
CA THR A 35 12.26 28.36 -12.27
C THR A 35 11.41 27.10 -12.40
N TYR A 36 11.98 25.99 -12.87
CA TYR A 36 11.26 24.72 -13.05
C TYR A 36 10.72 24.16 -11.73
N LEU A 37 11.56 24.15 -10.69
CA LEU A 37 11.21 23.63 -9.37
C LEU A 37 10.55 24.67 -8.45
N LYS A 38 10.44 25.93 -8.91
CA LYS A 38 9.96 27.07 -8.12
C LYS A 38 10.68 27.19 -6.77
N LEU A 39 12.01 27.11 -6.79
CA LEU A 39 12.80 27.07 -5.55
C LEU A 39 12.64 28.33 -4.71
N ASP A 40 12.36 29.49 -5.29
CA ASP A 40 12.07 30.69 -4.51
C ASP A 40 10.83 30.54 -3.60
N GLN A 41 9.85 29.71 -4.01
CA GLN A 41 8.69 29.39 -3.18
C GLN A 41 9.03 28.31 -2.16
N VAL A 42 9.71 27.24 -2.59
CA VAL A 42 10.03 26.09 -1.72
C VAL A 42 11.03 26.50 -0.63
N LEU A 43 12.10 27.19 -0.99
CA LEU A 43 13.18 27.65 -0.10
C LEU A 43 12.88 29.02 0.54
N GLY A 44 11.73 29.63 0.22
CA GLY A 44 11.22 30.84 0.87
C GLY A 44 10.12 30.57 1.88
N ALA A 45 9.75 29.30 2.12
CA ALA A 45 8.62 28.91 2.96
C ALA A 45 9.00 28.61 4.43
N GLN A 46 10.27 28.73 4.81
CA GLN A 46 10.74 28.43 6.17
C GLN A 46 10.60 29.67 7.05
N CYS A 47 9.65 29.65 7.97
CA CYS A 47 9.34 30.79 8.85
C CYS A 47 9.27 30.33 10.31
N LEU A 48 10.31 30.66 11.08
CA LEU A 48 10.45 30.26 12.48
C LEU A 48 9.61 31.17 13.38
N GLN A 49 8.69 30.60 14.14
CA GLN A 49 7.89 31.35 15.10
C GLN A 49 8.73 31.85 16.26
N SER A 50 9.71 31.08 16.72
CA SER A 50 10.63 31.48 17.80
C SER A 50 11.40 32.75 17.44
N GLU A 51 11.88 32.84 16.19
CA GLU A 51 12.57 34.02 15.66
C GLU A 51 11.65 35.25 15.58
N ILE A 52 10.41 35.08 15.12
CA ILE A 52 9.41 36.17 15.09
C ILE A 52 9.13 36.72 16.50
N HIS A 53 9.12 35.85 17.51
CA HIS A 53 8.86 36.22 18.90
C HIS A 53 10.13 36.70 19.64
N GLY A 54 11.28 36.77 18.97
CA GLY A 54 12.53 37.30 19.52
C GLY A 54 13.31 36.34 20.43
N ASP A 55 13.01 35.04 20.38
CA ASP A 55 13.69 34.00 21.17
C ASP A 55 14.08 32.81 20.27
N PRO A 56 15.08 32.96 19.38
CA PRO A 56 15.33 32.00 18.30
C PRO A 56 15.77 30.63 18.81
N ALA A 57 15.06 29.58 18.40
CA ALA A 57 15.44 28.19 18.61
C ALA A 57 15.95 27.55 17.31
N HIS A 58 17.21 27.09 17.33
CA HIS A 58 17.86 26.55 16.14
C HIS A 58 17.11 25.35 15.52
N ASP A 59 16.69 24.40 16.36
CA ASP A 59 16.05 23.16 15.92
C ASP A 59 14.62 23.34 15.41
N GLU A 60 14.02 24.53 15.56
CA GLU A 60 12.73 24.83 14.92
C GLU A 60 12.85 24.76 13.38
N HIS A 61 14.00 25.15 12.81
CA HIS A 61 14.22 25.03 11.36
C HIS A 61 14.20 23.55 10.91
N LEU A 62 14.84 22.66 11.67
CA LEU A 62 14.81 21.20 11.42
C LEU A 62 13.38 20.66 11.50
N PHE A 63 12.62 21.10 12.50
CA PHE A 63 11.22 20.74 12.66
C PHE A 63 10.39 21.14 11.44
N ILE A 64 10.52 22.38 10.96
CA ILE A 64 9.79 22.89 9.78
C ILE A 64 10.17 22.12 8.52
N ILE A 65 11.46 22.01 8.20
CA ILE A 65 11.94 21.32 6.99
C ILE A 65 11.49 19.86 6.97
N THR A 66 11.56 19.17 8.11
CA THR A 66 11.13 17.77 8.20
C THR A 66 9.65 17.63 7.84
N HIS A 67 8.77 18.47 8.41
CA HIS A 67 7.33 18.41 8.12
C HIS A 67 7.01 18.85 6.69
N GLN A 68 7.69 19.86 6.14
CA GLN A 68 7.55 20.26 4.74
C GLN A 68 7.94 19.11 3.78
N ALA A 69 9.03 18.41 4.06
CA ALA A 69 9.43 17.24 3.28
C ALA A 69 8.39 16.11 3.36
N TYR A 70 7.82 15.81 4.53
CA TYR A 70 6.70 14.87 4.65
C TYR A 70 5.51 15.27 3.78
N GLU A 71 5.10 16.55 3.83
CA GLU A 71 3.94 17.03 3.07
C GLU A 71 4.17 17.00 1.55
N LEU A 72 5.42 17.21 1.07
CA LEU A 72 5.76 17.01 -0.34
C LEU A 72 5.61 15.53 -0.75
N TRP A 73 6.07 14.61 0.09
CA TRP A 73 5.92 13.18 -0.18
C TRP A 73 4.48 12.70 -0.07
N PHE A 74 3.68 13.22 0.87
CA PHE A 74 2.24 12.93 0.93
C PHE A 74 1.54 13.39 -0.34
N LYS A 75 1.90 14.56 -0.88
CA LYS A 75 1.39 15.03 -2.17
C LYS A 75 1.73 14.07 -3.31
N GLN A 76 2.97 13.58 -3.35
CA GLN A 76 3.38 12.59 -4.36
C GLN A 76 2.62 11.28 -4.22
N ILE A 77 2.44 10.77 -2.99
CA ILE A 77 1.65 9.55 -2.75
C ILE A 77 0.21 9.75 -3.19
N LEU A 78 -0.42 10.86 -2.83
CA LEU A 78 -1.79 11.20 -3.26
C LEU A 78 -1.92 11.22 -4.78
N TRP A 79 -0.93 11.81 -5.47
CA TRP A 79 -0.89 11.83 -6.93
C TRP A 79 -0.85 10.42 -7.54
N GLU A 80 -0.03 9.52 -6.98
CA GLU A 80 0.03 8.12 -7.43
C GLU A 80 -1.28 7.37 -7.11
N VAL A 81 -1.82 7.54 -5.90
CA VAL A 81 -3.06 6.90 -5.46
C VAL A 81 -4.23 7.32 -6.34
N ASP A 82 -4.41 8.61 -6.59
CA ASP A 82 -5.47 9.11 -7.47
C ASP A 82 -5.31 8.57 -8.90
N SER A 83 -4.08 8.53 -9.41
CA SER A 83 -3.85 7.97 -10.74
C SER A 83 -4.09 6.45 -10.81
N ILE A 84 -3.86 5.69 -9.73
CA ILE A 84 -4.22 4.27 -9.65
C ILE A 84 -5.74 4.11 -9.56
N ARG A 85 -6.41 4.90 -8.71
CA ARG A 85 -7.89 4.92 -8.60
C ARG A 85 -8.52 5.20 -9.95
N ASP A 86 -7.99 6.16 -10.70
CA ASP A 86 -8.43 6.49 -12.06
C ASP A 86 -8.26 5.32 -13.04
N VAL A 87 -7.17 4.55 -12.95
CA VAL A 87 -6.98 3.37 -13.82
C VAL A 87 -8.00 2.29 -13.49
N PHE A 88 -8.30 2.05 -12.21
CA PHE A 88 -9.37 1.13 -11.79
C PHE A 88 -10.79 1.65 -12.11
N ASN A 89 -10.99 2.98 -12.17
CA ASN A 89 -12.28 3.60 -12.45
C ASN A 89 -12.59 3.78 -13.93
N ASN A 90 -11.61 4.16 -14.75
CA ASN A 90 -11.77 4.44 -16.19
C ASN A 90 -11.87 3.16 -17.04
N VAL A 91 -12.21 2.07 -16.40
CA VAL A 91 -12.57 0.80 -17.00
C VAL A 91 -13.91 0.97 -17.74
N GLY A 92 -13.86 1.51 -18.96
CA GLY A 92 -15.03 1.67 -19.84
C GLY A 92 -15.17 2.98 -20.62
N LYS A 93 -14.31 4.00 -20.45
CA LYS A 93 -14.44 5.28 -21.20
C LYS A 93 -13.95 5.23 -22.66
N GLY A 94 -13.45 4.08 -23.12
CA GLY A 94 -13.00 3.86 -24.50
C GLY A 94 -13.94 3.01 -25.37
N ALA A 95 -15.06 2.52 -24.83
CA ALA A 95 -15.97 1.67 -25.58
C ALA A 95 -17.22 2.46 -25.98
N THR A 96 -17.29 2.78 -27.27
CA THR A 96 -18.48 3.22 -27.98
C THR A 96 -19.68 2.33 -27.66
N LEU A 97 -20.85 2.96 -27.47
CA LEU A 97 -22.19 2.42 -27.23
C LEU A 97 -22.33 0.87 -27.16
N GLY A 98 -22.69 0.38 -25.97
CA GLY A 98 -23.36 -0.90 -25.81
C GLY A 98 -22.70 -1.82 -24.77
N ALA A 99 -23.25 -1.83 -23.56
CA ALA A 99 -23.01 -2.86 -22.54
C ALA A 99 -21.54 -3.23 -22.27
N THR A 100 -20.71 -2.24 -21.96
CA THR A 100 -19.28 -2.49 -21.70
C THR A 100 -19.08 -3.07 -20.30
N VAL A 101 -18.79 -4.37 -20.23
CA VAL A 101 -18.23 -4.98 -19.02
C VAL A 101 -16.99 -4.16 -18.62
N ARG A 102 -16.98 -3.65 -17.39
CA ARG A 102 -15.85 -2.90 -16.85
C ARG A 102 -14.70 -3.87 -16.52
N THR A 103 -13.95 -4.34 -17.53
CA THR A 103 -12.73 -5.15 -17.36
C THR A 103 -11.46 -4.30 -17.42
N LEU A 104 -10.64 -4.36 -16.35
CA LEU A 104 -9.33 -3.70 -16.33
C LEU A 104 -8.49 -4.26 -17.50
N ASP A 105 -8.00 -3.38 -18.37
CA ASP A 105 -7.00 -3.76 -19.38
C ASP A 105 -5.77 -4.29 -18.65
N GLU A 106 -5.46 -5.59 -18.83
CA GLU A 106 -4.34 -6.25 -18.17
C GLU A 106 -3.00 -5.57 -18.49
N GLY A 107 -2.89 -4.89 -19.64
CA GLY A 107 -1.73 -4.06 -20.00
C GLY A 107 -1.50 -2.88 -19.06
N LYS A 108 -2.51 -2.46 -18.29
CA LYS A 108 -2.40 -1.41 -17.27
C LYS A 108 -1.99 -1.95 -15.89
N THR A 109 -1.98 -3.26 -15.68
CA THR A 109 -1.58 -3.86 -14.39
C THR A 109 -0.13 -3.52 -14.05
N MET A 110 0.78 -3.52 -15.02
CA MET A 110 2.17 -3.11 -14.81
C MET A 110 2.32 -1.63 -14.42
N LEU A 111 1.45 -0.76 -14.93
CA LEU A 111 1.41 0.64 -14.52
C LEU A 111 0.97 0.76 -13.05
N ILE A 112 -0.07 0.03 -12.65
CA ILE A 112 -0.54 -0.01 -11.26
C ILE A 112 0.58 -0.51 -10.35
N LEU A 113 1.22 -1.64 -10.70
CA LEU A 113 2.32 -2.22 -9.94
C LEU A 113 3.49 -1.25 -9.77
N SER A 114 3.93 -0.59 -10.84
CA SER A 114 5.03 0.38 -10.79
C SER A 114 4.72 1.54 -9.83
N ARG A 115 3.49 2.03 -9.84
CA ARG A 115 3.04 3.14 -8.98
C ARG A 115 2.84 2.71 -7.53
N LEU A 116 2.27 1.52 -7.27
CA LEU A 116 2.17 0.96 -5.92
C LEU A 116 3.56 0.74 -5.32
N ASN A 117 4.49 0.17 -6.08
CA ASN A 117 5.87 0.03 -5.63
C ASN A 117 6.52 1.39 -5.35
N ARG A 118 6.28 2.41 -6.18
CA ARG A 118 6.74 3.78 -5.92
C ARG A 118 6.19 4.33 -4.60
N ILE A 119 4.89 4.15 -4.33
CA ILE A 119 4.29 4.53 -3.04
C ILE A 119 5.00 3.84 -1.89
N ASN A 120 5.28 2.53 -2.01
CA ASN A 120 5.99 1.78 -0.97
C ASN A 120 7.43 2.26 -0.76
N GLN A 121 8.17 2.61 -1.81
CA GLN A 121 9.51 3.20 -1.66
C GLN A 121 9.45 4.56 -0.96
N ILE A 122 8.47 5.40 -1.28
CA ILE A 122 8.27 6.68 -0.59
C ILE A 122 7.91 6.43 0.87
N LEU A 123 6.96 5.56 1.18
CA LEU A 123 6.58 5.24 2.56
C LEU A 123 7.75 4.68 3.37
N LYS A 124 8.61 3.86 2.76
CA LYS A 124 9.84 3.39 3.39
C LYS A 124 10.78 4.55 3.73
N LEU A 125 10.99 5.48 2.81
CA LEU A 125 11.76 6.70 3.08
C LEU A 125 11.13 7.52 4.23
N LEU A 126 9.80 7.65 4.26
CA LEU A 126 9.09 8.35 5.33
C LEU A 126 9.25 7.68 6.69
N VAL A 127 9.31 6.35 6.74
CA VAL A 127 9.60 5.60 7.98
C VAL A 127 10.99 5.95 8.51
N ASP A 128 11.98 6.02 7.63
CA ASP A 128 13.37 6.32 7.99
C ASP A 128 13.60 7.79 8.31
N GLN A 129 12.84 8.69 7.68
CA GLN A 129 12.92 10.14 7.87
C GLN A 129 12.65 10.57 9.32
N VAL A 130 11.92 9.77 10.11
CA VAL A 130 11.72 10.03 11.56
C VAL A 130 13.05 10.13 12.31
N MET A 131 14.06 9.35 11.90
CA MET A 131 15.38 9.35 12.54
C MET A 131 16.12 10.69 12.42
N ILE A 132 15.82 11.48 11.39
CA ILE A 132 16.39 12.83 11.23
C ILE A 132 15.83 13.75 12.32
N LEU A 133 14.54 13.68 12.60
CA LEU A 133 13.93 14.52 13.65
C LEU A 133 14.30 14.05 15.06
N GLU A 134 14.65 12.77 15.22
CA GLU A 134 15.13 12.22 16.49
C GLU A 134 16.52 12.73 16.91
N THR A 135 17.25 13.44 16.04
CA THR A 135 18.52 14.09 16.43
C THR A 135 18.31 15.33 17.29
N MET A 136 17.11 15.95 17.23
CA MET A 136 16.71 17.04 18.12
C MET A 136 16.48 16.51 19.54
N THR A 137 16.99 17.21 20.55
CA THR A 137 16.78 16.77 21.94
C THR A 137 15.43 17.23 22.48
N PRO A 138 14.86 16.55 23.50
CA PRO A 138 13.64 17.01 24.14
C PRO A 138 13.75 18.40 24.81
N LEU A 139 14.97 18.82 25.18
CA LEU A 139 15.23 20.14 25.75
C LEU A 139 15.14 21.20 24.64
N ASP A 140 15.84 21.01 23.52
CA ASP A 140 15.80 21.94 22.38
C ASP A 140 14.39 22.04 21.80
N PHE A 141 13.64 20.93 21.77
CA PHE A 141 12.23 20.95 21.39
C PHE A 141 11.37 21.78 22.35
N ALA A 142 11.68 21.76 23.65
CA ALA A 142 10.91 22.52 24.65
C ALA A 142 11.05 24.04 24.47
N ASP A 143 12.18 24.50 23.94
CA ASP A 143 12.47 25.93 23.73
C ASP A 143 11.47 26.59 22.77
N PHE A 144 11.04 25.89 21.71
CA PHE A 144 10.09 26.45 20.73
C PHE A 144 8.69 25.85 20.76
N ARG A 145 8.45 24.79 21.54
CA ARG A 145 7.15 24.10 21.60
C ARG A 145 5.98 25.04 21.90
N ASN A 146 6.19 26.07 22.71
CA ASN A 146 5.13 26.99 23.12
C ASN A 146 4.57 27.82 21.96
N TYR A 147 5.37 28.06 20.91
CA TYR A 147 4.94 28.80 19.72
C TYR A 147 4.08 27.95 18.77
N LEU A 148 4.07 26.62 18.94
CA LEU A 148 3.34 25.71 18.07
C LEU A 148 1.85 25.61 18.43
N ALA A 149 1.43 25.92 19.65
CA ALA A 149 0.03 25.74 20.05
C ALA A 149 -0.89 26.74 19.34
N PRO A 150 -2.08 26.32 18.84
CA PRO A 150 -2.71 25.00 18.94
C PRO A 150 -2.41 24.05 17.76
N ALA A 151 -1.42 24.37 16.93
CA ALA A 151 -1.08 23.57 15.75
C ALA A 151 -0.63 22.15 16.11
N SER A 152 -1.07 21.17 15.31
CA SER A 152 -0.67 19.77 15.47
C SER A 152 -0.83 18.96 14.20
N GLY A 153 -0.20 17.78 14.14
CA GLY A 153 -0.34 16.83 13.03
C GLY A 153 -1.78 16.35 12.77
N PHE A 154 -2.73 16.59 13.69
CA PHE A 154 -4.16 16.38 13.42
C PHE A 154 -4.69 17.27 12.28
N GLN A 155 -4.01 18.38 12.01
CA GLN A 155 -4.33 19.33 10.95
C GLN A 155 -3.60 19.02 9.62
N SER A 156 -2.89 17.89 9.51
CA SER A 156 -2.37 17.47 8.20
C SER A 156 -3.53 16.99 7.31
N LEU A 157 -3.95 17.87 6.40
CA LEU A 157 -5.00 17.57 5.43
C LEU A 157 -4.62 16.39 4.55
N GLN A 158 -3.41 16.38 4.00
CA GLN A 158 -2.96 15.36 3.06
C GLN A 158 -2.90 13.98 3.69
N PHE A 159 -2.52 13.88 4.97
CA PHE A 159 -2.55 12.62 5.70
C PHE A 159 -3.98 12.06 5.85
N ARG A 160 -4.97 12.93 6.08
CA ARG A 160 -6.39 12.53 6.15
C ARG A 160 -6.94 12.13 4.78
N LEU A 161 -6.61 12.90 3.73
CA LEU A 161 -6.96 12.56 2.35
C LEU A 161 -6.39 11.19 1.96
N LEU A 162 -5.14 10.90 2.35
CA LEU A 162 -4.49 9.63 2.07
C LEU A 162 -5.24 8.47 2.75
N GLU A 163 -5.54 8.60 4.04
CA GLU A 163 -6.31 7.60 4.77
C GLU A 163 -7.67 7.33 4.12
N ASN A 164 -8.40 8.39 3.75
CA ASN A 164 -9.73 8.27 3.12
C ASN A 164 -9.65 7.63 1.73
N LYS A 165 -8.75 8.13 0.86
CA LYS A 165 -8.58 7.64 -0.52
C LYS A 165 -8.09 6.20 -0.58
N LEU A 166 -7.32 5.74 0.41
CA LEU A 166 -6.97 4.33 0.52
C LEU A 166 -8.17 3.48 0.97
N GLY A 167 -8.98 3.96 1.91
CA GLY A 167 -10.24 3.31 2.32
C GLY A 167 -10.50 3.24 3.82
N LEU A 168 -9.81 4.04 4.64
CA LEU A 168 -10.04 4.08 6.08
C LEU A 168 -11.37 4.77 6.39
N LYS A 169 -12.35 3.98 6.83
CA LYS A 169 -13.67 4.51 7.22
C LYS A 169 -13.65 5.22 8.57
N GLN A 170 -14.59 6.16 8.73
CA GLN A 170 -14.72 6.98 9.94
C GLN A 170 -14.96 6.15 11.21
N GLU A 171 -15.77 5.10 11.13
CA GLU A 171 -16.12 4.23 12.26
C GLU A 171 -14.93 3.46 12.83
N HIS A 172 -13.87 3.24 12.03
CA HIS A 172 -12.67 2.55 12.48
C HIS A 172 -11.69 3.49 13.21
N ARG A 173 -11.82 4.81 13.02
CA ARG A 173 -10.93 5.79 13.65
C ARG A 173 -11.16 5.82 15.16
N VAL A 174 -10.09 5.91 15.93
CA VAL A 174 -10.19 6.12 17.37
C VAL A 174 -10.74 7.52 17.61
N ARG A 175 -11.88 7.60 18.32
CA ARG A 175 -12.52 8.87 18.67
C ARG A 175 -11.65 9.62 19.67
N TYR A 176 -11.23 10.82 19.30
CA TYR A 176 -10.59 11.77 20.19
C TYR A 176 -11.58 12.89 20.53
N ASN A 177 -11.80 13.15 21.83
CA ASN A 177 -12.82 14.07 22.35
C ASN A 177 -14.24 13.90 21.78
N GLN A 178 -14.59 12.68 21.35
CA GLN A 178 -15.88 12.35 20.72
C GLN A 178 -16.23 13.19 19.47
N LYS A 179 -15.26 13.91 18.90
CA LYS A 179 -15.45 14.80 17.74
C LYS A 179 -14.97 14.15 16.45
N HIS A 180 -15.62 14.53 15.35
CA HIS A 180 -15.19 14.13 14.01
C HIS A 180 -13.81 14.71 13.69
N TYR A 181 -12.96 13.98 12.95
CA TYR A 181 -11.62 14.51 12.63
C TYR A 181 -11.68 15.76 11.74
N GLN A 182 -12.75 15.91 10.94
CA GLN A 182 -13.01 17.10 10.13
C GLN A 182 -13.23 18.36 10.97
N GLU A 183 -13.59 18.25 12.25
CA GLU A 183 -13.79 19.42 13.12
C GLU A 183 -12.55 20.31 13.20
N VAL A 184 -11.37 19.68 13.05
CA VAL A 184 -10.07 20.33 13.06
C VAL A 184 -9.87 21.29 11.87
N PHE A 185 -10.65 21.12 10.79
CA PHE A 185 -10.56 21.87 9.54
C PHE A 185 -11.69 22.87 9.33
N LYS A 186 -12.61 23.05 10.29
CA LYS A 186 -13.81 23.91 10.17
C LYS A 186 -13.51 25.36 9.78
N THR A 187 -12.32 25.87 10.08
CA THR A 187 -11.88 27.22 9.72
C THR A 187 -11.49 27.36 8.24
N HIS A 188 -11.41 26.26 7.49
CA HIS A 188 -11.04 26.20 6.08
C HIS A 188 -12.09 25.42 5.27
N PRO A 189 -13.17 26.08 4.80
CA PRO A 189 -14.29 25.40 4.12
C PRO A 189 -13.86 24.53 2.93
N GLN A 190 -12.86 24.98 2.16
CA GLN A 190 -12.27 24.21 1.06
C GLN A 190 -11.67 22.87 1.50
N TYR A 191 -11.06 22.81 2.69
CA TYR A 191 -10.47 21.57 3.21
C TYR A 191 -11.54 20.61 3.69
N VAL A 192 -12.62 21.13 4.28
CA VAL A 192 -13.79 20.32 4.64
C VAL A 192 -14.40 19.70 3.38
N GLN A 193 -14.60 20.49 2.32
CA GLN A 193 -15.11 19.98 1.05
C GLN A 193 -14.20 18.87 0.47
N MET A 194 -12.88 19.09 0.42
CA MET A 194 -11.94 18.07 -0.06
C MET A 194 -12.01 16.76 0.77
N LEU A 195 -12.25 16.87 2.07
CA LEU A 195 -12.41 15.70 2.94
C LEU A 195 -13.73 14.98 2.69
N GLU A 196 -14.83 15.71 2.55
CA GLU A 196 -16.15 15.16 2.18
C GLU A 196 -16.10 14.46 0.81
N ASP A 197 -15.46 15.09 -0.18
CA ASP A 197 -15.23 14.50 -1.50
C ASP A 197 -14.42 13.20 -1.37
N SER A 198 -13.34 13.20 -0.57
CA SER A 198 -12.52 12.00 -0.37
C SER A 198 -13.22 10.84 0.36
N GLU A 199 -14.27 11.13 1.13
CA GLU A 199 -15.10 10.11 1.81
C GLU A 199 -16.20 9.56 0.90
N THR A 200 -16.67 10.37 -0.06
CA THR A 200 -17.78 10.01 -0.97
C THR A 200 -17.27 9.35 -2.26
N GLU A 201 -16.12 9.77 -2.76
CA GLU A 201 -15.48 9.12 -3.89
C GLU A 201 -15.05 7.67 -3.56
N GLU A 202 -15.00 6.83 -4.59
CA GLU A 202 -14.62 5.43 -4.40
C GLU A 202 -13.14 5.32 -4.00
N SER A 203 -12.91 4.75 -2.82
CA SER A 203 -11.57 4.50 -2.30
C SER A 203 -10.86 3.37 -3.05
N LEU A 204 -9.53 3.33 -2.97
CA LEU A 204 -8.73 2.26 -3.57
C LEU A 204 -9.19 0.87 -3.09
N MET A 205 -9.51 0.72 -1.81
CA MET A 205 -10.06 -0.53 -1.25
C MET A 205 -11.36 -0.96 -1.94
N VAL A 206 -12.29 -0.05 -2.21
CA VAL A 206 -13.55 -0.36 -2.91
C VAL A 206 -13.28 -0.78 -4.36
N LEU A 207 -12.37 -0.08 -5.03
CA LEU A 207 -12.01 -0.37 -6.42
C LEU A 207 -11.30 -1.71 -6.58
N VAL A 208 -10.38 -2.02 -5.66
CA VAL A 208 -9.69 -3.32 -5.59
C VAL A 208 -10.69 -4.44 -5.32
N GLN A 209 -11.63 -4.27 -4.40
CA GLN A 209 -12.67 -5.28 -4.14
C GLN A 209 -13.48 -5.60 -5.39
N ARG A 210 -13.96 -4.58 -6.11
CA ARG A 210 -14.69 -4.81 -7.37
C ARG A 210 -13.86 -5.55 -8.41
N TRP A 211 -12.57 -5.21 -8.51
CA TRP A 211 -11.66 -5.93 -9.40
C TRP A 211 -11.50 -7.40 -8.98
N LEU A 212 -11.35 -7.67 -7.69
CA LEU A 212 -11.29 -9.02 -7.12
C LEU A 212 -12.58 -9.83 -7.33
N GLU A 213 -13.75 -9.20 -7.24
CA GLU A 213 -15.05 -9.85 -7.47
C GLU A 213 -15.21 -10.36 -8.92
N ARG A 214 -14.39 -9.87 -9.85
CA ARG A 214 -14.36 -10.28 -11.26
C ARG A 214 -13.21 -11.24 -11.57
N THR A 215 -12.53 -11.76 -10.56
CA THR A 215 -11.44 -12.73 -10.74
C THR A 215 -11.95 -13.93 -11.53
N PRO A 216 -11.32 -14.31 -12.65
CA PRO A 216 -11.77 -15.43 -13.46
C PRO A 216 -11.65 -16.74 -12.67
N GLY A 217 -12.71 -17.55 -12.72
CA GLY A 217 -12.80 -18.86 -12.07
C GLY A 217 -13.67 -18.90 -10.82
N LEU A 218 -14.19 -17.76 -10.39
CA LEU A 218 -15.20 -17.66 -9.34
C LEU A 218 -16.61 -18.03 -9.82
N GLU A 219 -16.83 -18.13 -11.13
CA GLU A 219 -18.15 -18.39 -11.70
C GLU A 219 -18.63 -19.83 -11.36
N GLU A 220 -19.87 -19.98 -10.88
CA GLU A 220 -20.45 -21.27 -10.45
C GLU A 220 -20.64 -22.26 -11.61
N ASP A 221 -21.02 -21.73 -12.77
CA ASP A 221 -21.18 -22.41 -14.05
C ASP A 221 -19.84 -22.59 -14.81
N GLY A 222 -18.76 -21.98 -14.30
CA GLY A 222 -17.42 -22.06 -14.84
C GLY A 222 -16.52 -23.02 -14.06
N PHE A 223 -15.38 -22.49 -13.58
CA PHE A 223 -14.43 -23.30 -12.81
C PHE A 223 -14.95 -23.65 -11.40
N ASN A 224 -15.87 -22.84 -10.85
CA ASN A 224 -16.41 -22.97 -9.50
C ASN A 224 -15.31 -23.16 -8.45
N PHE A 225 -14.38 -22.21 -8.39
CA PHE A 225 -13.28 -22.25 -7.43
C PHE A 225 -13.78 -22.45 -6.00
N TRP A 226 -14.80 -21.68 -5.59
CA TRP A 226 -15.26 -21.69 -4.20
C TRP A 226 -15.88 -23.01 -3.77
N GLY A 227 -16.71 -23.62 -4.63
CA GLY A 227 -17.29 -24.94 -4.36
C GLY A 227 -16.23 -26.03 -4.27
N LYS A 228 -15.25 -26.03 -5.19
CA LYS A 228 -14.14 -26.99 -5.16
C LYS A 228 -13.21 -26.79 -3.97
N PHE A 229 -12.89 -25.55 -3.64
CA PHE A 229 -12.08 -25.21 -2.48
C PHE A 229 -12.75 -25.65 -1.18
N LYS A 230 -14.07 -25.42 -1.04
CA LYS A 230 -14.85 -25.92 0.09
C LYS A 230 -14.80 -27.45 0.19
N ALA A 231 -14.95 -28.15 -0.93
CA ALA A 231 -14.87 -29.62 -0.95
C ALA A 231 -13.48 -30.12 -0.50
N SER A 232 -12.40 -29.55 -1.04
CA SER A 232 -11.02 -29.87 -0.63
C SER A 232 -10.76 -29.61 0.85
N VAL A 233 -11.27 -28.51 1.40
CA VAL A 233 -11.12 -28.18 2.82
C VAL A 233 -11.89 -29.16 3.70
N MET A 234 -13.12 -29.54 3.31
CA MET A 234 -13.91 -30.51 4.07
C MET A 234 -13.29 -31.91 4.04
N ASP A 235 -12.67 -32.31 2.92
CA ASP A 235 -11.89 -33.54 2.80
C ASP A 235 -10.67 -33.53 3.74
N MET A 236 -9.87 -32.46 3.69
CA MET A 236 -8.73 -32.26 4.59
C MET A 236 -9.13 -32.27 6.08
N LEU A 237 -10.21 -31.57 6.43
CA LEU A 237 -10.75 -31.55 7.80
C LEU A 237 -11.27 -32.94 8.22
N GLY A 238 -11.76 -33.74 7.28
CA GLY A 238 -12.17 -35.12 7.51
C GLY A 238 -10.99 -36.01 7.88
N ASP A 239 -9.87 -35.88 7.18
CA ASP A 239 -8.62 -36.59 7.48
C ASP A 239 -8.07 -36.19 8.87
N GLU A 240 -8.06 -34.89 9.19
CA GLU A 240 -7.63 -34.39 10.50
C GLU A 240 -8.52 -34.90 11.64
N LEU A 241 -9.84 -34.99 11.42
CA LEU A 241 -10.76 -35.55 12.39
C LEU A 241 -10.50 -37.04 12.61
N GLN A 242 -10.31 -37.81 11.53
CA GLN A 242 -10.00 -39.23 11.63
C GLN A 242 -8.68 -39.46 12.37
N GLU A 243 -7.65 -38.67 12.08
CA GLU A 243 -6.37 -38.73 12.78
C GLU A 243 -6.54 -38.45 14.28
N ALA A 244 -7.26 -37.37 14.64
CA ALA A 244 -7.55 -37.02 16.02
C ALA A 244 -8.36 -38.11 16.75
N ASP A 245 -9.34 -38.73 16.07
CA ASP A 245 -10.14 -39.79 16.65
C ASP A 245 -9.36 -41.10 16.85
N SER A 246 -8.41 -41.38 15.95
CA SER A 246 -7.53 -42.56 16.01
C SER A 246 -6.40 -42.47 17.04
N GLU A 247 -6.17 -41.28 17.62
CA GLU A 247 -5.12 -41.06 18.61
C GLU A 247 -5.41 -41.83 19.91
N GLU A 248 -4.40 -42.57 20.39
CA GLU A 248 -4.53 -43.42 21.59
C GLU A 248 -4.22 -42.64 22.87
N ASP A 249 -3.30 -41.68 22.81
CA ASP A 249 -2.94 -40.85 23.95
C ASP A 249 -4.05 -39.82 24.25
N PRO A 250 -4.69 -39.86 25.44
CA PRO A 250 -5.82 -38.98 25.75
C PRO A 250 -5.49 -37.49 25.71
N MET A 251 -4.26 -37.11 26.09
CA MET A 251 -3.84 -35.70 26.12
C MET A 251 -3.60 -35.19 24.69
N ILE A 252 -2.90 -35.98 23.87
CA ILE A 252 -2.65 -35.63 22.47
C ILE A 252 -3.97 -35.61 21.69
N LYS A 253 -4.89 -36.54 21.96
CA LYS A 253 -6.21 -36.57 21.36
C LYS A 253 -7.02 -35.31 21.67
N GLU A 254 -7.01 -34.86 22.92
CA GLU A 254 -7.68 -33.62 23.32
C GLU A 254 -7.13 -32.41 22.57
N ASP A 255 -5.80 -32.29 22.48
CA ASP A 255 -5.12 -31.21 21.75
C ASP A 255 -5.44 -31.23 20.25
N LYS A 256 -5.33 -32.41 19.59
CA LYS A 256 -5.67 -32.58 18.17
C LYS A 256 -7.14 -32.23 17.90
N MET A 257 -8.05 -32.70 18.75
CA MET A 257 -9.48 -32.40 18.63
C MET A 257 -9.79 -30.91 18.83
N ALA A 258 -9.09 -30.23 19.74
CA ALA A 258 -9.21 -28.80 19.94
C ALA A 258 -8.70 -28.00 18.74
N GLN A 259 -7.56 -28.42 18.15
CA GLN A 259 -7.00 -27.83 16.94
C GLN A 259 -7.95 -27.99 15.75
N TYR A 260 -8.45 -29.21 15.51
CA TYR A 260 -9.45 -29.49 14.47
C TYR A 260 -10.68 -28.59 14.59
N LYS A 261 -11.27 -28.49 15.79
CA LYS A 261 -12.45 -27.62 16.03
C LYS A 261 -12.16 -26.16 15.69
N LYS A 262 -11.01 -25.64 16.14
CA LYS A 262 -10.58 -24.27 15.87
C LYS A 262 -10.40 -24.02 14.37
N GLN A 263 -9.77 -24.96 13.66
CA GLN A 263 -9.54 -24.87 12.22
C GLN A 263 -10.85 -24.94 11.43
N ARG A 264 -11.73 -25.88 11.78
CA ARG A 264 -13.07 -25.99 11.21
C ARG A 264 -13.88 -24.71 11.39
N ASP A 265 -13.93 -24.16 12.61
CA ASP A 265 -14.68 -22.93 12.90
C ASP A 265 -14.09 -21.73 12.14
N ALA A 266 -12.77 -21.68 11.96
CA ALA A 266 -12.12 -20.68 11.13
C ALA A 266 -12.56 -20.79 9.66
N PHE A 267 -12.53 -21.98 9.05
CA PHE A 267 -12.99 -22.18 7.66
C PHE A 267 -14.50 -21.95 7.49
N GLU A 268 -15.30 -22.37 8.46
CA GLU A 268 -16.75 -22.11 8.44
C GLU A 268 -17.04 -20.61 8.38
N SER A 269 -16.24 -19.79 9.08
CA SER A 269 -16.38 -18.34 9.05
C SER A 269 -16.15 -17.68 7.68
N ILE A 270 -15.50 -18.36 6.74
CA ILE A 270 -15.37 -17.88 5.35
C ILE A 270 -16.39 -18.53 4.43
N PHE A 271 -16.79 -19.78 4.64
CA PHE A 271 -17.76 -20.46 3.77
C PHE A 271 -19.21 -20.04 4.00
N ASP A 272 -19.53 -19.56 5.18
CA ASP A 272 -20.83 -18.98 5.53
C ASP A 272 -20.79 -17.47 5.28
N GLU A 273 -21.56 -17.04 4.27
CA GLU A 273 -21.64 -15.63 3.87
C GLU A 273 -22.23 -14.74 4.97
N ASP A 274 -23.22 -15.23 5.74
CA ASP A 274 -23.83 -14.47 6.82
C ASP A 274 -22.83 -14.25 7.96
N LYS A 275 -22.09 -15.29 8.35
CA LYS A 275 -21.00 -15.18 9.34
C LYS A 275 -19.92 -14.20 8.87
N HIS A 276 -19.56 -14.26 7.59
CA HIS A 276 -18.61 -13.31 7.02
C HIS A 276 -19.13 -11.87 7.08
N ASN A 277 -20.39 -11.63 6.69
CA ASN A 277 -21.01 -10.31 6.69
C ASN A 277 -21.14 -9.73 8.11
N ILE A 278 -21.38 -10.58 9.12
CA ILE A 278 -21.34 -10.17 10.54
C ILE A 278 -19.94 -9.65 10.93
N LEU A 279 -18.87 -10.33 10.50
CA LEU A 279 -17.49 -9.89 10.76
C LEU A 279 -17.15 -8.59 10.03
N VAL A 280 -17.67 -8.40 8.81
CA VAL A 280 -17.54 -7.14 8.07
C VAL A 280 -18.26 -6.01 8.78
N ALA A 281 -19.49 -6.22 9.26
CA ALA A 281 -20.27 -5.23 9.99
C ALA A 281 -19.62 -4.82 11.33
N ARG A 282 -18.90 -5.75 11.98
CA ARG A 282 -18.10 -5.46 13.19
C ARG A 282 -16.78 -4.76 12.90
N GLY A 283 -16.32 -4.79 11.65
CA GLY A 283 -15.03 -4.25 11.22
C GLY A 283 -13.84 -5.19 11.42
N ASP A 284 -14.09 -6.46 11.76
CA ASP A 284 -13.07 -7.51 11.87
C ASP A 284 -12.62 -8.01 10.48
N ARG A 285 -13.46 -7.80 9.47
CA ARG A 285 -13.15 -7.92 8.04
C ARG A 285 -13.53 -6.64 7.31
N LYS A 286 -12.93 -6.38 6.15
CA LYS A 286 -13.20 -5.19 5.33
C LYS A 286 -13.72 -5.54 3.94
N PHE A 287 -13.28 -6.67 3.38
CA PHE A 287 -13.63 -7.11 2.04
C PHE A 287 -15.05 -7.69 1.99
N THR A 288 -15.72 -7.55 0.84
CA THR A 288 -16.92 -8.34 0.52
C THR A 288 -16.57 -9.82 0.43
N HIS A 289 -17.58 -10.68 0.62
CA HIS A 289 -17.40 -12.13 0.55
C HIS A 289 -16.77 -12.56 -0.78
N LYS A 290 -17.30 -12.04 -1.88
CA LYS A 290 -16.82 -12.37 -3.22
C LYS A 290 -15.42 -11.80 -3.51
N ALA A 291 -15.06 -10.61 -3.00
CA ALA A 291 -13.69 -10.10 -3.11
C ALA A 291 -12.70 -10.98 -2.33
N MET A 292 -13.09 -11.49 -1.15
CA MET A 292 -12.30 -12.44 -0.38
C MET A 292 -12.03 -13.74 -1.17
N GLN A 293 -13.04 -14.26 -1.88
CA GLN A 293 -12.87 -15.43 -2.75
C GLN A 293 -11.87 -15.16 -3.88
N GLY A 294 -11.97 -14.01 -4.54
CA GLY A 294 -11.03 -13.60 -5.60
C GLY A 294 -9.59 -13.46 -5.11
N ALA A 295 -9.41 -12.85 -3.94
CA ALA A 295 -8.09 -12.70 -3.33
C ALA A 295 -7.49 -14.07 -2.93
N MET A 296 -8.33 -15.00 -2.44
CA MET A 296 -7.93 -16.38 -2.17
C MET A 296 -7.49 -17.09 -3.45
N MET A 297 -8.29 -16.98 -4.51
CA MET A 297 -7.98 -17.60 -5.81
C MET A 297 -6.63 -17.11 -6.35
N ILE A 298 -6.41 -15.80 -6.39
CA ILE A 298 -5.13 -15.21 -6.82
C ILE A 298 -3.98 -15.72 -5.95
N SER A 299 -4.18 -15.83 -4.63
CA SER A 299 -3.13 -16.25 -3.69
C SER A 299 -2.72 -17.72 -3.85
N LEU A 300 -3.69 -18.60 -4.11
CA LEU A 300 -3.47 -20.05 -4.29
C LEU A 300 -2.91 -20.39 -5.67
N TYR A 301 -3.33 -19.68 -6.72
CA TYR A 301 -2.88 -19.91 -8.11
C TYR A 301 -1.92 -18.83 -8.62
N ARG A 302 -1.17 -18.18 -7.72
CA ARG A 302 -0.23 -17.08 -8.05
C ARG A 302 0.86 -17.42 -9.05
N ASP A 303 1.14 -18.72 -9.21
CA ASP A 303 2.17 -19.24 -10.12
C ASP A 303 1.66 -19.27 -11.58
N GLU A 304 0.36 -19.09 -11.82
CA GLU A 304 -0.22 -18.98 -13.16
C GLU A 304 0.09 -17.60 -13.81
N PRO A 305 0.39 -17.53 -15.12
CA PRO A 305 0.84 -16.30 -15.77
C PRO A 305 -0.09 -15.09 -15.58
N ARG A 306 -1.41 -15.27 -15.72
CA ARG A 306 -2.39 -14.18 -15.52
C ARG A 306 -2.57 -13.77 -14.06
N PHE A 307 -2.17 -14.58 -13.09
CA PHE A 307 -2.27 -14.25 -11.66
C PHE A 307 -0.97 -13.76 -11.02
N HIS A 308 0.17 -13.87 -11.71
CA HIS A 308 1.44 -13.36 -11.21
C HIS A 308 1.39 -11.86 -10.87
N GLN A 309 0.94 -11.04 -11.82
CA GLN A 309 0.83 -9.58 -11.62
C GLN A 309 -0.26 -9.21 -10.59
N PRO A 310 -1.48 -9.78 -10.64
CA PRO A 310 -2.47 -9.60 -9.58
C PRO A 310 -1.95 -9.92 -8.18
N PHE A 311 -1.21 -11.02 -8.01
CA PHE A 311 -0.63 -11.37 -6.71
C PHE A 311 0.38 -10.34 -6.21
N GLN A 312 1.20 -9.79 -7.12
CA GLN A 312 2.08 -8.67 -6.79
C GLN A 312 1.30 -7.41 -6.39
N VAL A 313 0.16 -7.13 -7.01
CA VAL A 313 -0.70 -6.00 -6.60
C VAL A 313 -1.15 -6.19 -5.16
N LEU A 314 -1.67 -7.38 -4.82
CA LEU A 314 -2.09 -7.69 -3.44
C LEU A 314 -0.94 -7.56 -2.44
N THR A 315 0.27 -8.01 -2.82
CA THR A 315 1.48 -7.88 -2.00
C THR A 315 1.83 -6.42 -1.74
N GLN A 316 1.83 -5.58 -2.79
CA GLN A 316 2.15 -4.15 -2.65
C GLN A 316 1.11 -3.40 -1.79
N LEU A 317 -0.15 -3.81 -1.80
CA LEU A 317 -1.19 -3.24 -0.93
C LEU A 317 -0.95 -3.58 0.55
N MET A 318 -0.53 -4.82 0.86
CA MET A 318 -0.11 -5.20 2.22
C MET A 318 1.13 -4.42 2.67
N ASP A 319 2.06 -4.16 1.76
CA ASP A 319 3.25 -3.37 2.06
C ASP A 319 2.89 -1.92 2.44
N ILE A 320 1.91 -1.30 1.77
CA ILE A 320 1.42 0.05 2.09
C ILE A 320 0.92 0.11 3.55
N ASP A 321 0.06 -0.82 3.95
CA ASP A 321 -0.46 -0.90 5.33
C ASP A 321 0.66 -1.14 6.35
N SER A 322 1.62 -2.00 6.00
CA SER A 322 2.77 -2.31 6.83
C SER A 322 3.65 -1.08 7.05
N PHE A 323 3.96 -0.33 6.01
CA PHE A 323 4.76 0.89 6.13
C PHE A 323 4.01 2.03 6.82
N LEU A 324 2.72 2.21 6.57
CA LEU A 324 1.91 3.18 7.31
C LEU A 324 1.87 2.86 8.81
N THR A 325 1.73 1.59 9.17
CA THR A 325 1.76 1.15 10.58
C THR A 325 3.13 1.37 11.21
N LYS A 326 4.22 1.04 10.50
CA LYS A 326 5.61 1.31 10.94
C LYS A 326 5.85 2.80 11.13
N TRP A 327 5.38 3.64 10.21
CA TRP A 327 5.49 5.09 10.32
C TRP A 327 4.76 5.61 11.57
N ARG A 328 3.52 5.16 11.82
CA ARG A 328 2.78 5.51 13.05
C ARG A 328 3.54 5.09 14.30
N TYR A 329 4.12 3.89 14.29
CA TYR A 329 4.88 3.37 15.43
C TYR A 329 6.18 4.15 15.70
N ASN A 330 6.96 4.47 14.65
CA ASN A 330 8.15 5.30 14.77
C ASN A 330 7.78 6.71 15.27
N HIS A 331 6.71 7.30 14.73
CA HIS A 331 6.19 8.57 15.20
C HIS A 331 5.76 8.51 16.69
N VAL A 332 5.10 7.44 17.13
CA VAL A 332 4.75 7.22 18.55
C VAL A 332 5.99 7.19 19.44
N THR A 333 7.03 6.48 19.02
CA THR A 333 8.28 6.33 19.77
C THR A 333 9.02 7.66 19.89
N MET A 334 9.13 8.39 18.78
CA MET A 334 9.69 9.75 18.76
C MET A 334 8.90 10.69 19.67
N VAL A 335 7.55 10.69 19.59
CA VAL A 335 6.72 11.54 20.44
C VAL A 335 6.86 11.17 21.92
N GLN A 336 7.01 9.89 22.26
CA GLN A 336 7.29 9.47 23.63
C GLN A 336 8.62 10.03 24.15
N ARG A 337 9.66 10.05 23.31
CA ARG A 337 10.95 10.67 23.65
C ARG A 337 10.82 12.19 23.86
N MET A 338 10.07 12.87 22.99
CA MET A 338 9.92 14.33 23.01
C MET A 338 8.98 14.85 24.12
N LEU A 339 7.88 14.13 24.40
CA LEU A 339 6.81 14.60 25.30
C LEU A 339 6.66 13.77 26.58
N GLY A 340 7.17 12.54 26.62
CA GLY A 340 6.81 11.58 27.66
C GLY A 340 5.29 11.38 27.73
N SER A 341 4.71 11.61 28.90
CA SER A 341 3.26 11.54 29.14
C SER A 341 2.54 12.91 29.05
N LYS A 342 3.22 13.96 28.58
CA LYS A 342 2.60 15.30 28.44
C LYS A 342 1.50 15.29 27.38
N VAL A 343 0.47 16.10 27.60
CA VAL A 343 -0.62 16.36 26.63
C VAL A 343 -0.05 17.03 25.38
N GLY A 344 -0.50 16.59 24.20
CA GLY A 344 -0.08 17.17 22.92
C GLY A 344 -0.64 18.58 22.71
N THR A 345 0.01 19.38 21.85
CA THR A 345 -0.44 20.74 21.51
C THR A 345 -1.84 20.79 20.89
N GLY A 346 -2.24 19.73 20.18
CA GLY A 346 -3.60 19.54 19.65
C GLY A 346 -4.63 19.06 20.68
N GLY A 347 -4.28 19.06 21.97
CA GLY A 347 -5.13 18.70 23.11
C GLY A 347 -5.20 17.21 23.44
N SER A 348 -4.71 16.32 22.55
CA SER A 348 -4.81 14.88 22.79
C SER A 348 -4.00 14.42 23.99
N SER A 349 -4.30 13.21 24.49
CA SER A 349 -3.44 12.51 25.47
C SER A 349 -2.02 12.23 24.95
N GLY A 350 -1.69 12.71 23.74
CA GLY A 350 -0.37 12.71 23.15
C GLY A 350 0.01 11.29 22.77
N TYR A 351 1.01 10.77 23.47
CA TYR A 351 1.52 9.42 23.32
C TYR A 351 0.41 8.35 23.35
N HIS A 352 -0.50 8.40 24.31
CA HIS A 352 -1.50 7.33 24.48
C HIS A 352 -2.51 7.28 23.33
N TYR A 353 -2.94 8.44 22.82
CA TYR A 353 -3.77 8.50 21.61
C TYR A 353 -3.03 7.93 20.41
N LEU A 354 -1.81 8.40 20.14
CA LEU A 354 -1.04 7.96 18.98
C LEU A 354 -0.79 6.45 19.02
N ARG A 355 -0.48 5.90 20.20
CA ARG A 355 -0.32 4.46 20.40
C ARG A 355 -1.59 3.67 20.04
N SER A 356 -2.77 4.20 20.35
CA SER A 356 -4.04 3.56 19.96
C SER A 356 -4.29 3.53 18.44
N THR A 357 -3.60 4.39 17.68
CA THR A 357 -3.66 4.37 16.20
C THR A 357 -2.78 3.29 15.58
N VAL A 358 -1.88 2.68 16.36
CA VAL A 358 -1.09 1.50 15.96
C VAL A 358 -1.94 0.25 16.26
N SER A 359 -2.95 0.04 15.43
CA SER A 359 -3.94 -1.02 15.58
C SER A 359 -4.45 -1.47 14.20
N ASP A 360 -4.89 -2.71 14.10
CA ASP A 360 -5.52 -3.27 12.89
C ASP A 360 -6.77 -2.50 12.45
N ARG A 361 -7.34 -1.66 13.33
CA ARG A 361 -8.39 -0.69 12.95
C ARG A 361 -7.96 0.25 11.82
N TYR A 362 -6.66 0.58 11.74
CA TYR A 362 -6.10 1.46 10.72
C TYR A 362 -5.51 0.70 9.53
N LYS A 363 -5.50 -0.65 9.54
CA LYS A 363 -5.13 -1.46 8.38
C LYS A 363 -6.30 -1.56 7.42
N ILE A 364 -6.09 -1.10 6.20
CA ILE A 364 -7.13 -0.95 5.18
C ILE A 364 -7.36 -2.28 4.45
N PHE A 365 -6.29 -2.99 4.14
CA PHE A 365 -6.26 -4.29 3.48
C PHE A 365 -6.03 -5.42 4.49
N LEU A 366 -6.64 -5.31 5.69
CA LEU A 366 -6.50 -6.28 6.78
C LEU A 366 -6.77 -7.72 6.33
N ASP A 367 -7.78 -7.93 5.48
CA ASP A 367 -8.16 -9.25 5.00
C ASP A 367 -7.03 -9.94 4.23
N LEU A 368 -6.21 -9.19 3.49
CA LEU A 368 -5.08 -9.77 2.73
C LEU A 368 -4.04 -10.42 3.65
N PHE A 369 -3.79 -9.85 4.83
CA PHE A 369 -2.91 -10.46 5.83
C PHE A 369 -3.54 -11.73 6.39
N ASN A 370 -4.85 -11.66 6.70
CA ASN A 370 -5.59 -12.74 7.33
C ASN A 370 -5.90 -13.91 6.39
N LEU A 371 -5.75 -13.74 5.07
CA LEU A 371 -5.82 -14.84 4.08
C LEU A 371 -4.90 -16.00 4.43
N SER A 372 -3.74 -15.71 5.04
CA SER A 372 -2.76 -16.72 5.47
C SER A 372 -3.36 -17.76 6.43
N THR A 373 -4.41 -17.41 7.16
CA THR A 373 -5.15 -18.30 8.07
C THR A 373 -5.84 -19.45 7.34
N PHE A 374 -6.19 -19.25 6.07
CA PHE A 374 -7.03 -20.16 5.29
C PHE A 374 -6.26 -20.86 4.18
N LEU A 375 -4.92 -20.80 4.21
CA LEU A 375 -4.10 -21.56 3.28
C LEU A 375 -4.15 -23.05 3.63
N ILE A 376 -4.22 -23.88 2.60
CA ILE A 376 -4.21 -25.35 2.71
C ILE A 376 -2.95 -25.92 2.05
N PRO A 377 -2.58 -27.18 2.36
CA PRO A 377 -1.50 -27.87 1.68
C PRO A 377 -1.66 -27.85 0.15
N ARG A 378 -0.54 -27.76 -0.59
CA ARG A 378 -0.55 -27.56 -2.05
C ARG A 378 -1.23 -28.70 -2.81
N ASP A 379 -1.11 -29.92 -2.30
CA ASP A 379 -1.75 -31.14 -2.80
C ASP A 379 -3.28 -31.14 -2.63
N ARG A 380 -3.81 -30.30 -1.73
CA ARG A 380 -5.26 -30.13 -1.50
C ARG A 380 -5.86 -28.97 -2.27
N ILE A 381 -5.05 -28.11 -2.89
CA ILE A 381 -5.55 -27.02 -3.74
C ILE A 381 -6.25 -27.64 -4.96
N PRO A 382 -7.50 -27.24 -5.28
CA PRO A 382 -8.21 -27.81 -6.41
C PRO A 382 -7.40 -27.71 -7.72
N PRO A 383 -7.19 -28.80 -8.46
CA PRO A 383 -6.45 -28.73 -9.70
C PRO A 383 -7.22 -27.90 -10.74
N LEU A 384 -6.49 -27.06 -11.48
CA LEU A 384 -7.06 -26.31 -12.58
C LEU A 384 -7.48 -27.26 -13.70
N THR A 385 -8.64 -27.02 -14.31
CA THR A 385 -9.03 -27.76 -15.51
C THR A 385 -8.18 -27.31 -16.69
N GLN A 386 -8.07 -28.12 -17.74
CA GLN A 386 -7.33 -27.71 -18.95
C GLN A 386 -7.87 -26.41 -19.55
N SER A 387 -9.19 -26.23 -19.53
CA SER A 387 -9.85 -24.97 -19.93
C SER A 387 -9.42 -23.80 -19.04
N MET A 388 -9.35 -23.99 -17.72
CA MET A 388 -8.92 -22.95 -16.80
C MET A 388 -7.43 -22.61 -16.95
N HIS A 389 -6.55 -23.59 -17.17
CA HIS A 389 -5.15 -23.33 -17.48
C HIS A 389 -4.99 -22.50 -18.75
N ARG A 390 -5.75 -22.80 -19.81
CA ARG A 390 -5.76 -21.97 -21.04
C ARG A 390 -6.25 -20.57 -20.74
N LYS A 391 -7.37 -20.43 -20.02
CA LYS A 391 -7.92 -19.14 -19.58
C LYS A 391 -6.90 -18.37 -18.76
N LEU A 392 -6.10 -18.99 -17.89
CA LEU A 392 -5.07 -18.32 -17.08
C LEU A 392 -3.71 -18.16 -17.78
N SER A 393 -3.58 -18.69 -18.99
CA SER A 393 -2.42 -18.48 -19.85
C SER A 393 -2.53 -17.15 -20.61
N VAL A 394 -1.40 -16.64 -21.10
CA VAL A 394 -1.35 -15.41 -21.91
C VAL A 394 -1.82 -15.67 -23.35
N PHE A 395 -1.97 -16.93 -23.76
CA PHE A 395 -2.33 -17.35 -25.11
C PHE A 395 -3.82 -17.64 -25.21
N ASP A 396 -4.64 -16.61 -25.12
CA ASP A 396 -6.06 -16.68 -25.52
C ASP A 396 -6.23 -15.86 -26.81
N ARG A 397 -5.62 -16.35 -27.89
CA ARG A 397 -6.07 -15.99 -29.24
C ARG A 397 -7.02 -17.08 -29.67
N ASN A 398 -8.25 -16.70 -30.01
CA ASN A 398 -9.19 -17.51 -30.78
C ASN A 398 -8.52 -17.96 -32.08
N ASP A 399 -7.77 -19.05 -32.04
CA ASP A 399 -7.47 -19.86 -33.22
C ASP A 399 -8.42 -21.04 -33.19
N ASP A 400 -9.62 -20.79 -33.70
CA ASP A 400 -10.52 -21.81 -34.22
C ASP A 400 -10.07 -22.21 -35.64
N SER A 401 -8.75 -22.31 -35.84
CA SER A 401 -8.15 -22.94 -37.01
C SER A 401 -7.63 -24.29 -36.53
N GLY A 402 -8.39 -25.34 -36.85
CA GLY A 402 -8.01 -26.71 -36.56
C GLY A 402 -6.66 -27.04 -37.18
N ILE A 403 -5.62 -27.03 -36.37
CA ILE A 403 -4.33 -27.62 -36.72
C ILE A 403 -4.29 -28.94 -35.94
N SER A 404 -4.38 -30.04 -36.70
CA SER A 404 -4.21 -31.39 -36.15
C SER A 404 -2.79 -31.54 -35.63
N LEU A 405 -2.62 -32.36 -34.59
CA LEU A 405 -1.31 -32.78 -34.07
C LEU A 405 -0.43 -33.49 -35.12
N ASP A 406 -0.97 -33.80 -36.30
CA ASP A 406 -0.23 -34.34 -37.44
C ASP A 406 0.57 -33.27 -38.23
N ASP A 407 0.17 -31.99 -38.21
CA ASP A 407 0.84 -30.93 -39.00
C ASP A 407 2.19 -30.47 -38.40
N LEU A 408 2.51 -30.90 -37.17
CA LEU A 408 3.79 -30.61 -36.50
C LEU A 408 4.89 -31.65 -36.80
N ARG A 409 4.58 -32.72 -37.55
CA ARG A 409 5.58 -33.74 -37.93
C ARG A 409 6.30 -33.47 -39.25
N ASP A 410 5.80 -32.56 -40.07
CA ASP A 410 6.38 -32.26 -41.40
C ASP A 410 7.34 -31.05 -41.41
N LEU A 411 7.65 -30.47 -40.24
CA LEU A 411 8.69 -29.44 -40.10
C LEU A 411 10.04 -29.98 -39.56
N SER A 412 10.20 -31.31 -39.51
CA SER A 412 11.48 -31.94 -39.16
C SER A 412 11.95 -32.93 -40.23
N ASN A 413 12.06 -32.49 -41.49
CA ASN A 413 12.90 -33.12 -42.50
C ASN A 413 13.70 -32.08 -43.29
#